data_AF-A0A662Z3T9-F1
#
_entry.id   AF-A0A662Z3T9-F1
#
_cell.length_a   1.000
_cell.length_b   1.000
_cell.length_c   1.000
_cell.angle_alpha   90.00
_cell.angle_beta   90.00
_cell.angle_gamma   90.00
#
_symmetry.space_group_name_H-M   'P 1'
#
loop_
_entity.id
_entity.type
_entity.pdbx_description
1 polymer ?
#
loop_
_entity_poly.entity_id
_entity_poly.type
_entity_poly.pdbx_seq_one_letter_code
_entity_poly.pdbx_strand_id
1 'polypeptide(L)'
;MYSFEEFRKLNGEEQFNYFISNLATSNKNAEYFVNWSRVNDKVRELSISLNTLNYLLGKENIKEEARYLFNNQPELLKVIPILIAMRVTKKDPTIQILENISLTKDGKLSYLDLKFFFA
;
A
#
# COMPACT_ATOMS: atom_id res chain seq x y z
N MET A 1 -32.11 8.22 -20.94
CA MET A 1 -30.79 7.60 -21.15
C MET A 1 -30.34 8.04 -22.53
N TYR A 2 -29.22 8.76 -22.64
CA TYR A 2 -28.67 9.16 -23.94
C TYR A 2 -28.27 7.92 -24.74
N SER A 3 -28.55 7.95 -26.04
CA SER A 3 -27.92 7.05 -27.00
C SER A 3 -26.41 7.36 -27.11
N PHE A 4 -25.63 6.40 -27.63
CA PHE A 4 -24.19 6.57 -27.79
C PHE A 4 -23.82 7.81 -28.63
N GLU A 5 -24.59 8.08 -29.69
CA GLU A 5 -24.40 9.24 -30.57
C GLU A 5 -24.75 10.57 -29.90
N GLU A 6 -25.66 10.57 -28.93
CA GLU A 6 -25.99 11.77 -28.14
C GLU A 6 -24.94 12.03 -27.05
N PHE A 7 -24.43 10.97 -26.40
CA PHE A 7 -23.36 11.07 -25.41
C PHE A 7 -22.08 11.67 -26.00
N ARG A 8 -21.70 11.28 -27.22
CA ARG A 8 -20.47 11.76 -27.87
C ARG A 8 -20.51 13.26 -28.23
N LYS A 9 -21.70 13.87 -28.25
CA LYS A 9 -21.89 15.29 -28.57
C LYS A 9 -21.86 16.22 -27.35
N LEU A 10 -21.91 15.65 -26.15
CA LEU A 10 -21.81 16.41 -24.89
C LEU A 10 -20.40 16.99 -24.71
N ASN A 11 -20.29 18.06 -23.92
CA ASN A 11 -18.97 18.57 -23.54
C ASN A 11 -18.31 17.68 -22.46
N GLY A 12 -17.02 17.85 -22.20
CA GLY A 12 -16.26 16.96 -21.30
C GLY A 12 -16.82 16.87 -19.87
N GLU A 13 -17.41 17.95 -19.35
CA GLU A 13 -18.01 17.99 -18.02
C GLU A 13 -19.36 17.26 -17.98
N GLU A 14 -20.19 17.46 -19.01
CA GLU A 14 -21.47 16.78 -19.16
C GLU A 14 -21.29 15.27 -19.41
N GLN A 15 -20.29 14.89 -20.21
CA GLN A 15 -19.92 13.48 -20.42
C GLN A 15 -19.48 12.81 -19.12
N PHE A 16 -18.64 13.49 -18.34
CA PHE A 16 -18.17 12.98 -17.06
C PHE A 16 -19.32 12.83 -16.06
N ASN A 17 -20.16 13.86 -15.90
CA ASN A 17 -21.29 13.82 -14.98
C ASN A 17 -22.34 12.78 -15.37
N TYR A 18 -22.61 12.62 -16.67
CA TYR A 18 -23.48 11.56 -17.17
C TYR A 18 -22.86 10.18 -16.95
N PHE A 19 -21.57 10.00 -17.20
CA PHE A 19 -20.87 8.74 -16.96
C PHE A 19 -20.93 8.34 -15.48
N ILE A 20 -20.55 9.25 -14.57
CA ILE A 20 -20.55 9.01 -13.12
C ILE A 20 -21.96 8.70 -12.60
N SER A 21 -22.99 9.41 -13.07
CA SER A 21 -24.38 9.17 -12.63
C SER A 21 -25.00 7.89 -13.18
N ASN A 22 -24.50 7.37 -14.32
CA ASN A 22 -24.94 6.11 -14.92
C ASN A 22 -24.02 4.93 -14.61
N LEU A 23 -22.97 5.12 -13.81
CA LEU A 23 -22.28 4.00 -13.20
C LEU A 23 -23.34 3.18 -12.47
N ALA A 24 -23.55 1.94 -12.92
CA ALA A 24 -24.42 1.01 -12.22
C ALA A 24 -24.02 1.07 -10.74
N THR A 25 -25.00 1.23 -9.84
CA THR A 25 -24.78 1.17 -8.39
C THR A 25 -24.34 -0.25 -8.06
N SER A 26 -23.09 -0.53 -8.34
CA SER A 26 -22.43 -1.75 -8.01
C SER A 26 -22.29 -1.67 -6.51
N ASN A 27 -23.24 -2.29 -5.79
CA ASN A 27 -23.15 -2.56 -4.34
C ASN A 27 -21.88 -3.38 -3.97
N LYS A 28 -20.98 -3.62 -4.93
CA LYS A 28 -19.67 -4.22 -4.77
C LYS A 28 -18.72 -3.14 -4.26
N ASN A 29 -18.61 -3.08 -2.95
CA ASN A 29 -17.53 -2.38 -2.26
C ASN A 29 -16.18 -3.09 -2.54
N ALA A 30 -15.06 -2.49 -2.15
CA ALA A 30 -13.74 -3.09 -2.36
C ALA A 30 -13.60 -4.48 -1.69
N GLU A 31 -14.39 -4.76 -0.64
CA GLU A 31 -14.49 -6.07 0.01
C GLU A 31 -15.00 -7.18 -0.94
N TYR A 32 -15.78 -6.83 -1.96
CA TYR A 32 -16.19 -7.78 -2.99
C TYR A 32 -15.02 -8.26 -3.85
N PHE A 33 -14.03 -7.39 -4.11
CA PHE A 33 -12.91 -7.69 -5.00
C PHE A 33 -11.67 -8.20 -4.26
N VAL A 34 -11.55 -7.88 -2.97
CA VAL A 34 -10.35 -8.13 -2.18
C VAL A 34 -10.72 -8.84 -0.88
N ASN A 35 -10.06 -9.97 -0.62
CA ASN A 35 -10.11 -10.60 0.70
C ASN A 35 -9.23 -9.82 1.68
N TRP A 36 -9.83 -8.86 2.38
CA TRP A 36 -9.14 -8.00 3.34
C TRP A 36 -8.57 -8.75 4.54
N SER A 37 -9.17 -9.88 4.94
CA SER A 37 -8.62 -10.72 6.03
C SER A 37 -7.22 -11.21 5.67
N ARG A 38 -7.06 -11.76 4.46
CA ARG A 38 -5.77 -12.27 3.98
C ARG A 38 -4.74 -11.15 3.82
N VAL A 39 -5.18 -9.97 3.38
CA VAL A 39 -4.31 -8.80 3.26
C VAL A 39 -3.83 -8.37 4.65
N ASN A 40 -4.72 -8.26 5.63
CA ASN A 40 -4.37 -7.86 6.99
C ASN A 40 -3.38 -8.83 7.66
N ASP A 41 -3.58 -10.14 7.48
CA ASP A 41 -2.65 -11.14 8.01
C ASP A 41 -1.25 -10.98 7.40
N LYS A 42 -1.17 -10.74 6.08
CA LYS A 42 0.09 -10.51 5.40
C LYS A 42 0.75 -9.19 5.78
N VAL A 43 -0.03 -8.13 5.97
CA VAL A 43 0.47 -6.85 6.49
C VAL A 43 1.06 -7.05 7.88
N ARG A 44 0.39 -7.81 8.76
CA ARG A 44 0.88 -8.10 10.11
C ARG A 44 2.19 -8.88 10.11
N GLU A 45 2.28 -9.93 9.29
CA GLU A 45 3.50 -10.72 9.10
C GLU A 45 4.66 -9.82 8.64
N LEU A 46 4.42 -8.96 7.65
CA LEU A 46 5.40 -7.99 7.16
C LEU A 46 5.81 -6.97 8.23
N SER A 47 4.87 -6.47 9.04
CA SER A 47 5.17 -5.52 10.12
C SER A 47 6.12 -6.11 11.16
N ILE A 48 5.95 -7.39 11.52
CA ILE A 48 6.85 -8.07 12.46
C ILE A 48 8.24 -8.17 11.85
N SER A 49 8.34 -8.63 10.60
CA SER A 49 9.63 -8.75 9.92
C SER A 49 10.33 -7.40 9.73
N LEU A 50 9.59 -6.34 9.41
CA LEU A 50 10.14 -4.97 9.32
C LEU A 50 10.65 -4.48 10.67
N ASN A 51 9.91 -4.74 11.75
CA ASN A 51 10.37 -4.40 13.09
C ASN A 51 11.66 -5.15 13.47
N THR A 52 11.79 -6.42 13.06
CA THR A 52 13.05 -7.15 13.23
C THR A 52 14.18 -6.52 12.42
N LEU A 53 13.92 -6.08 11.18
CA LEU A 53 14.92 -5.40 10.36
C LEU A 53 15.38 -4.05 10.95
N ASN A 54 14.56 -3.41 11.80
CA ASN A 54 14.99 -2.20 12.53
C ASN A 54 16.22 -2.46 13.41
N TYR A 55 16.50 -3.70 13.81
CA TYR A 55 17.74 -4.08 14.48
C TYR A 55 19.01 -3.66 13.72
N LEU A 56 18.94 -3.66 12.38
CA LEU A 56 20.06 -3.30 11.52
C LEU A 56 20.29 -1.79 11.45
N LEU A 57 19.33 -0.97 11.89
CA LEU A 57 19.44 0.48 11.88
C LEU A 57 20.44 0.92 12.96
N GLY A 58 21.37 1.82 12.58
CA GLY A 58 22.39 2.36 13.49
C GLY A 58 23.55 1.43 13.81
N LYS A 59 23.68 0.27 13.14
CA LYS A 59 24.84 -0.62 13.26
C LYS A 59 25.99 -0.13 12.39
N GLU A 60 27.18 -0.02 12.98
CA GLU A 60 28.40 0.38 12.24
C GLU A 60 28.82 -0.68 11.21
N ASN A 61 28.67 -1.97 11.53
CA ASN A 61 28.96 -3.08 10.62
C ASN A 61 27.69 -3.79 10.12
N ILE A 62 26.84 -3.03 9.43
CA ILE A 62 25.54 -3.51 8.94
C ILE A 62 25.63 -4.78 8.08
N LYS A 63 26.72 -4.99 7.35
CA LYS A 63 26.88 -6.12 6.42
C LYS A 63 27.03 -7.45 7.15
N GLU A 64 27.88 -7.49 8.18
CA GLU A 64 28.08 -8.71 8.97
C GLU A 64 26.87 -8.98 9.87
N GLU A 65 26.27 -7.94 10.46
CA GLU A 65 25.03 -8.08 11.24
C GLU A 65 23.84 -8.54 10.39
N ALA A 66 23.72 -8.04 9.16
CA ALA A 66 22.70 -8.50 8.22
C ALA A 66 22.92 -9.96 7.81
N ARG A 67 24.17 -10.36 7.53
CA ARG A 67 24.51 -11.77 7.26
C ARG A 67 24.13 -12.67 8.42
N TYR A 68 24.47 -12.27 9.64
CA TYR A 68 24.08 -13.00 10.84
C TYR A 68 22.55 -13.09 10.97
N LEU A 69 21.85 -11.97 10.81
CA LEU A 69 20.39 -11.91 10.92
C LEU A 69 19.70 -12.80 9.87
N PHE A 70 20.07 -12.70 8.59
CA PHE A 70 19.45 -13.48 7.52
C PHE A 70 19.82 -14.97 7.57
N ASN A 71 20.98 -15.33 8.10
CA ASN A 71 21.32 -16.73 8.32
C ASN A 71 20.48 -17.36 9.43
N ASN A 72 20.15 -16.60 10.47
CA ASN A 72 19.30 -17.07 11.58
C ASN A 72 17.80 -17.00 11.27
N GLN A 73 17.39 -16.03 10.45
CA GLN A 73 15.99 -15.76 10.10
C GLN A 73 15.86 -15.55 8.58
N PRO A 74 15.98 -16.62 7.79
CA PRO A 74 15.92 -16.55 6.33
C PRO A 74 14.56 -16.08 5.81
N GLU A 75 13.49 -16.18 6.60
CA GLU A 75 12.16 -15.67 6.27
C GLU A 75 12.13 -14.16 6.02
N LEU A 76 13.04 -13.39 6.66
CA LEU A 76 13.13 -11.94 6.48
C LEU A 76 13.51 -11.55 5.06
N LEU A 77 14.13 -12.45 4.28
CA LEU A 77 14.47 -12.21 2.88
C LEU A 77 13.23 -11.96 2.01
N LYS A 78 12.05 -12.46 2.42
CA LYS A 78 10.78 -12.23 1.71
C LYS A 78 10.35 -10.77 1.71
N VAL A 79 10.87 -9.97 2.66
CA VAL A 79 10.55 -8.53 2.80
C VAL A 79 11.40 -7.67 1.87
N ILE A 80 12.59 -8.14 1.49
CA ILE A 80 13.55 -7.36 0.69
C ILE A 80 12.98 -6.92 -0.67
N PRO A 81 12.31 -7.79 -1.47
CA PRO A 81 11.69 -7.37 -2.73
C PRO A 81 10.65 -6.25 -2.55
N ILE A 82 9.88 -6.30 -1.45
CA ILE A 82 8.85 -5.31 -1.13
C ILE A 82 9.49 -3.96 -0.80
N LEU A 83 10.54 -3.97 0.02
CA LEU A 83 11.32 -2.77 0.35
C LEU A 83 11.96 -2.13 -0.88
N ILE A 84 12.50 -2.95 -1.80
CA ILE A 84 13.06 -2.47 -3.07
C ILE A 84 11.96 -1.83 -3.93
N ALA A 85 10.81 -2.48 -4.07
CA ALA A 85 9.68 -1.97 -4.84
C ALA A 85 9.19 -0.60 -4.31
N MET A 86 9.08 -0.47 -2.98
CA MET A 86 8.70 0.79 -2.32
C MET A 86 9.73 1.91 -2.54
N ARG A 87 11.02 1.57 -2.65
CA ARG A 87 12.08 2.54 -2.95
C ARG A 87 11.98 3.08 -4.37
N VAL A 88 11.63 2.26 -5.36
CA VAL A 88 11.52 2.69 -6.76
C VAL A 88 10.38 3.69 -6.95
N THR A 89 9.31 3.57 -6.16
CA THR A 89 8.15 4.49 -6.21
C THR A 89 8.41 5.86 -5.58
N LYS A 90 9.41 6.00 -4.69
CA LYS A 90 9.79 7.29 -4.10
C LYS A 90 11.13 7.75 -4.68
N LYS A 91 11.16 8.89 -5.37
CA LYS A 91 12.38 9.52 -5.94
C LYS A 91 13.42 9.94 -4.88
N ASP A 92 13.22 9.64 -3.60
CA ASP A 92 14.07 10.06 -2.49
C ASP A 92 14.80 8.85 -1.90
N PRO A 93 16.14 8.83 -1.85
CA PRO A 93 16.93 7.69 -1.36
C PRO A 93 16.89 7.50 0.16
N THR A 94 16.24 8.40 0.90
CA THR A 94 16.20 8.36 2.36
C THR A 94 15.01 7.53 2.82
N ILE A 95 15.30 6.40 3.45
CA ILE A 95 14.33 5.52 4.09
C ILE A 95 13.80 6.24 5.35
N GLN A 96 12.77 7.08 5.20
CA GLN A 96 11.88 7.46 6.31
C GLN A 96 10.90 6.30 6.55
N ILE A 97 11.40 5.15 7.01
CA ILE A 97 10.54 4.15 7.65
C ILE A 97 10.34 4.69 9.07
N LEU A 98 9.08 5.00 9.44
CA LEU A 98 8.59 5.31 10.80
C LEU A 98 8.33 6.77 11.22
N GLU A 99 7.92 7.69 10.35
CA GLU A 99 7.31 8.95 10.87
C GLU A 99 5.78 9.03 10.74
N ASN A 100 5.13 8.27 9.86
CA ASN A 100 3.70 8.44 9.61
C ASN A 100 2.83 7.19 9.85
N ILE A 101 3.17 6.36 10.83
CA ILE A 101 2.15 5.51 11.46
C ILE A 101 1.83 6.13 12.81
N SER A 102 1.18 7.29 12.77
CA SER A 102 0.42 7.75 13.92
C SER A 102 -0.76 6.78 14.06
N LEU A 103 -0.56 5.75 14.89
CA LEU A 103 -1.63 4.87 15.34
C LEU A 103 -2.68 5.77 15.98
N THR A 104 -3.81 5.96 15.33
CA THR A 104 -5.00 6.49 16.01
C THR A 104 -5.27 5.57 17.20
N LYS A 105 -5.60 6.17 18.35
CA LYS A 105 -5.63 5.55 19.69
C LYS A 105 -6.55 4.31 19.84
N ASP A 106 -7.17 3.86 18.76
CA ASP A 106 -8.17 2.80 18.73
C ASP A 106 -7.70 1.52 18.01
N GLY A 107 -6.43 1.44 17.63
CA GLY A 107 -5.83 0.20 17.08
C GLY A 107 -6.38 -0.24 15.71
N LYS A 108 -7.14 0.63 15.02
CA LYS A 108 -7.61 0.40 13.66
C LYS A 108 -6.80 1.26 12.69
N LEU A 109 -6.06 0.60 11.79
CA LEU A 109 -5.53 1.23 10.58
C LEU A 109 -6.72 1.82 9.82
N SER A 110 -6.74 3.13 9.62
CA SER A 110 -7.83 3.76 8.88
C SER A 110 -7.58 3.59 7.38
N TYR A 111 -8.63 3.33 6.61
CA TYR A 111 -8.61 3.17 5.15
C TYR A 111 -7.99 4.39 4.42
N LEU A 112 -7.81 5.52 5.12
CA LEU A 112 -7.24 6.75 4.60
C LEU A 112 -5.73 6.65 4.34
N ASP A 113 -5.01 5.75 5.03
CA ASP A 113 -3.55 5.64 4.93
C ASP A 113 -3.09 4.94 3.62
N LEU A 114 -4.00 4.25 2.92
CA LEU A 114 -3.75 3.59 1.63
C LEU A 114 -3.85 4.53 0.43
N LYS A 115 -4.37 5.76 0.60
CA LYS A 115 -4.47 6.73 -0.50
C LYS A 115 -3.11 7.23 -1.01
N PHE A 116 -2.04 7.11 -0.21
CA PHE A 116 -0.70 7.51 -0.62
C PHE A 116 -0.02 6.57 -1.62
N PHE A 117 -0.54 5.35 -1.82
CA PHE A 117 0.07 4.36 -2.71
C PHE A 117 -0.49 4.36 -4.14
N PHE A 118 -1.60 5.04 -4.39
CA PHE A 118 -2.30 5.00 -5.70
C PHE A 118 -2.62 6.38 -6.29
N ALA A 119 -1.91 7.42 -5.86
CA ALA A 119 -1.96 8.75 -6.48
C ALA A 119 -0.66 9.05 -7.22
#